data_AF-A0A3N7A420-F1
#
_entry.id   AF-A0A3N7A420-F1
#
_cell.length_a   1.000
_cell.length_b   1.000
_cell.length_c   1.000
_cell.angle_alpha   90.00
_cell.angle_beta   90.00
_cell.angle_gamma   90.00
#
_symmetry.space_group_name_H-M   'P 1'
#
loop_
_entity.id
_entity.type
_entity.pdbx_description
1 polymer ?
#
loop_
_entity_poly.entity_id
_entity_poly.type
_entity_poly.pdbx_seq_one_letter_code
_entity_poly.pdbx_strand_id
1 'polypeptide(L)'
;MKNNILFSQHFKIQSDSIEFFDIPLLKDKRAFICPFLIANNRDVKLINEVYNRITQFLTKLNRDYVVTGDRINGLNFLSHLHEANEYHLGYSGSNKGKAVSNFRAATIYDALQNNKFAVKGISITNEAHNVLLLVKGIGQDIMSDILANVCRDIFADYTKQVCDKYSVSTYSFKIEYFDASTNKWQTKECSLPMFNGKKIILLPRKLACSGRAYHSLYNWFIASNYIARDLLNFKLNESLESGLLHKLEDGTIRAVVKKINGTYRKPKQELIDFVIRYNGSIDRFLNYSKDNYFEAS
;
A
#
# COMPACT_ATOMS: atom_id res chain seq x y z
N MET A 1 28.97 -17.62 4.29
CA MET A 1 27.67 -16.97 4.00
C MET A 1 27.97 -15.63 3.37
N LYS A 2 27.49 -15.33 2.14
CA LYS A 2 27.74 -14.00 1.54
C LYS A 2 27.00 -12.96 2.38
N ASN A 3 27.74 -12.04 3.01
CA ASN A 3 27.17 -10.91 3.73
C ASN A 3 26.27 -10.11 2.78
N ASN A 4 25.10 -9.72 3.27
CA ASN A 4 24.13 -8.95 2.50
C ASN A 4 24.64 -7.50 2.40
N ILE A 5 25.27 -7.14 1.29
CA ILE A 5 25.79 -5.78 1.07
C ILE A 5 24.63 -4.84 0.74
N LEU A 6 24.55 -3.71 1.44
CA LEU A 6 23.57 -2.65 1.17
C LEU A 6 24.00 -1.80 -0.02
N PHE A 7 23.05 -1.11 -0.65
CA PHE A 7 23.30 -0.17 -1.73
C PHE A 7 24.31 0.89 -1.30
N SER A 8 24.08 1.52 -0.14
CA SER A 8 24.99 2.54 0.41
C SER A 8 26.42 2.02 0.59
N GLN A 9 26.56 0.79 1.09
CA GLN A 9 27.86 0.16 1.33
C GLN A 9 28.60 -0.15 0.04
N HIS A 10 27.90 -0.68 -0.97
CA HIS A 10 28.50 -1.02 -2.26
C HIS A 10 28.99 0.23 -3.00
N PHE A 11 28.18 1.29 -3.01
CA PHE A 11 28.50 2.54 -3.68
C PHE A 11 29.28 3.53 -2.79
N LYS A 12 29.72 3.09 -1.59
CA LYS A 12 30.51 3.88 -0.64
C LYS A 12 29.88 5.23 -0.28
N ILE A 13 28.56 5.25 -0.13
CA ILE A 13 27.80 6.44 0.26
C ILE A 13 28.04 6.68 1.75
N GLN A 14 28.82 7.71 2.07
CA GLN A 14 29.08 8.17 3.43
C GLN A 14 28.13 9.32 3.76
N SER A 15 27.01 9.02 4.40
CA SER A 15 26.05 10.02 4.87
C SER A 15 25.45 9.58 6.19
N ASP A 16 25.45 10.49 7.17
CA ASP A 16 24.79 10.29 8.47
C ASP A 16 23.26 10.33 8.33
N SER A 17 22.74 10.82 7.19
CA SER A 17 21.30 10.90 6.90
C SER A 17 20.97 10.36 5.50
N ILE A 18 20.72 9.04 5.44
CA ILE A 18 20.26 8.39 4.21
C ILE A 18 18.74 8.57 4.06
N GLU A 19 18.34 9.40 3.08
CA GLU A 19 16.94 9.76 2.77
C GLU A 19 16.21 8.69 1.94
N PHE A 20 16.95 7.82 1.25
CA PHE A 20 16.39 6.68 0.53
C PHE A 20 16.28 5.44 1.42
N PHE A 21 15.41 4.51 1.05
CA PHE A 21 15.32 3.23 1.70
C PHE A 21 16.53 2.37 1.25
N ASP A 22 17.48 2.17 2.15
CA ASP A 22 18.72 1.45 1.82
C ASP A 22 18.44 -0.05 1.66
N ILE A 23 18.55 -0.52 0.42
CA ILE A 23 18.18 -1.88 0.04
C ILE A 23 19.41 -2.80 -0.03
N PRO A 24 19.25 -4.07 0.37
CA PRO A 24 20.24 -5.10 0.11
C PRO A 24 20.36 -5.44 -1.38
N LEU A 25 21.58 -5.66 -1.87
CA LEU A 25 21.83 -5.93 -3.29
C LEU A 25 21.81 -7.42 -3.67
N LEU A 26 21.89 -8.32 -2.69
CA LEU A 26 22.00 -9.77 -2.94
C LEU A 26 20.75 -10.56 -2.56
N LYS A 27 19.83 -9.97 -1.82
CA LYS A 27 18.59 -10.59 -1.33
C LYS A 27 17.49 -9.53 -1.27
N ASP A 28 16.24 -9.96 -1.24
CA ASP A 28 15.13 -9.05 -1.01
C ASP A 28 15.02 -8.66 0.47
N LYS A 29 14.67 -7.40 0.73
CA LYS A 29 14.25 -6.94 2.05
C LYS A 29 12.74 -7.12 2.16
N ARG A 30 12.28 -7.69 3.28
CA ARG A 30 10.85 -7.79 3.59
C ARG A 30 10.28 -6.42 3.94
N ALA A 31 9.98 -5.64 2.91
CA ALA A 31 9.38 -4.33 2.96
C ALA A 31 8.52 -4.11 1.70
N PHE A 32 7.65 -3.11 1.75
CA PHE A 32 6.65 -2.82 0.72
C PHE A 32 6.50 -1.32 0.51
N ILE A 33 6.17 -0.89 -0.70
CA ILE A 33 5.68 0.46 -0.96
C ILE A 33 4.29 0.59 -0.33
N CYS A 34 4.16 1.47 0.65
CA CYS A 34 2.99 1.54 1.51
C CYS A 34 2.03 2.66 1.08
N PRO A 35 0.80 2.33 0.61
CA PRO A 35 -0.16 3.36 0.23
C PRO A 35 -0.63 4.22 1.41
N PHE A 36 -0.52 3.73 2.66
CA PHE A 36 -0.84 4.52 3.86
C PHE A 36 0.17 5.62 4.10
N LEU A 37 1.46 5.28 4.01
CA LEU A 37 2.52 6.28 4.12
C LEU A 37 2.46 7.28 2.96
N ILE A 38 2.11 6.82 1.74
CA ILE A 38 1.87 7.72 0.61
C ILE A 38 0.73 8.70 0.92
N ALA A 39 -0.41 8.21 1.42
CA ALA A 39 -1.57 9.04 1.75
C ALA A 39 -1.30 10.02 2.90
N ASN A 40 -0.44 9.66 3.86
CA ASN A 40 -0.12 10.46 5.04
C ASN A 40 1.00 11.48 4.84
N ASN A 41 1.87 11.31 3.84
CA ASN A 41 3.03 12.17 3.59
C ASN A 41 2.88 13.00 2.29
N ARG A 42 1.66 13.43 1.97
CA ARG A 42 1.34 14.20 0.74
C ARG A 42 1.91 15.62 0.73
N ASP A 43 2.45 16.10 1.85
CA ASP A 43 3.23 17.34 1.92
C ASP A 43 4.56 17.24 1.14
N VAL A 44 5.10 16.03 0.98
CA VAL A 44 6.29 15.79 0.16
C VAL A 44 5.90 15.71 -1.32
N LYS A 45 6.44 16.62 -2.14
CA LYS A 45 6.09 16.76 -3.58
C LYS A 45 6.08 15.43 -4.34
N LEU A 46 7.16 14.65 -4.24
CA LEU A 46 7.28 13.37 -4.92
C LEU A 46 6.23 12.35 -4.43
N ILE A 47 5.92 12.34 -3.13
CA ILE A 47 4.91 11.43 -2.57
C ILE A 47 3.51 11.82 -3.05
N ASN A 48 3.22 13.11 -3.13
CA ASN A 48 1.96 13.59 -3.71
C ASN A 48 1.85 13.22 -5.20
N GLU A 49 2.95 13.26 -5.94
CA GLU A 49 2.97 12.81 -7.34
C GLU A 49 2.63 11.32 -7.47
N VAL A 50 3.26 10.47 -6.64
CA VAL A 50 2.94 9.04 -6.55
C VAL A 50 1.46 8.82 -6.20
N TYR A 51 0.94 9.56 -5.20
CA TYR A 51 -0.48 9.50 -4.79
C TYR A 51 -1.42 9.81 -5.96
N ASN A 52 -1.14 10.87 -6.69
CA ASN A 52 -1.97 11.30 -7.80
C ASN A 52 -1.90 10.29 -8.96
N ARG A 53 -0.70 9.77 -9.27
CA ARG A 53 -0.50 8.79 -10.34
C ARG A 53 -1.27 7.49 -10.06
N ILE A 54 -1.15 6.94 -8.85
CA ILE A 54 -1.87 5.70 -8.51
C ILE A 54 -3.38 5.91 -8.45
N THR A 55 -3.83 7.07 -7.97
CA THR A 55 -5.26 7.40 -7.94
C THR A 55 -5.84 7.49 -9.35
N GLN A 56 -5.12 8.08 -10.30
CA GLN A 56 -5.55 8.15 -11.70
C GLN A 56 -5.57 6.77 -12.36
N PHE A 57 -4.54 5.95 -12.12
CA PHE A 57 -4.50 4.57 -12.60
C PHE A 57 -5.71 3.76 -12.12
N LEU A 58 -5.99 3.78 -10.81
CA LEU A 58 -7.12 3.07 -10.22
C LEU A 58 -8.47 3.65 -10.68
N THR A 59 -8.57 4.97 -10.84
CA THR A 59 -9.77 5.63 -11.40
C THR A 59 -10.05 5.12 -12.81
N LYS A 60 -9.03 5.08 -13.67
CA LYS A 60 -9.15 4.54 -15.03
C LYS A 60 -9.57 3.07 -15.00
N LEU A 61 -8.87 2.25 -14.22
CA LEU A 61 -9.15 0.82 -14.10
C LEU A 61 -10.60 0.57 -13.67
N ASN A 62 -11.05 1.26 -12.62
CA ASN A 62 -12.40 1.09 -12.10
C ASN A 62 -13.44 1.58 -13.10
N ARG A 63 -13.30 2.81 -13.60
CA ARG A 63 -14.29 3.44 -14.48
C ARG A 63 -14.43 2.72 -15.82
N ASP A 64 -13.31 2.39 -16.46
CA ASP A 64 -13.31 1.90 -17.84
C ASP A 64 -13.56 0.39 -17.91
N TYR A 65 -13.17 -0.38 -16.88
CA TYR A 65 -13.16 -1.84 -16.95
C TYR A 65 -13.94 -2.54 -15.82
N VAL A 66 -13.76 -2.16 -14.55
CA VAL A 66 -14.43 -2.86 -13.43
C VAL A 66 -15.93 -2.56 -13.39
N VAL A 67 -16.30 -1.28 -13.46
CA VAL A 67 -17.71 -0.83 -13.42
C VAL A 67 -18.48 -1.33 -14.64
N THR A 68 -17.83 -1.36 -15.81
CA THR A 68 -18.42 -1.83 -17.07
C THR A 68 -18.44 -3.36 -17.18
N GLY A 69 -17.67 -4.07 -16.34
CA GLY A 69 -17.49 -5.51 -16.43
C GLY A 69 -16.64 -5.96 -17.63
N ASP A 70 -15.89 -5.05 -18.27
CA ASP A 70 -15.02 -5.35 -19.40
C ASP A 70 -13.73 -6.06 -18.95
N ARG A 71 -13.87 -7.37 -18.73
CA ARG A 71 -12.79 -8.22 -18.24
C ARG A 71 -11.65 -8.33 -19.25
N ILE A 72 -11.92 -8.41 -20.54
CA ILE A 72 -10.88 -8.62 -21.55
C ILE A 72 -9.94 -7.42 -21.57
N ASN A 73 -10.48 -6.20 -21.71
CA ASN A 73 -9.65 -5.02 -21.74
C ASN A 73 -9.07 -4.66 -20.37
N GLY A 74 -9.78 -4.98 -19.28
CA GLY A 74 -9.25 -4.84 -17.92
C GLY A 74 -8.01 -5.72 -17.68
N LEU A 75 -8.04 -6.98 -18.11
CA LEU A 75 -6.88 -7.87 -18.02
C LEU A 75 -5.72 -7.40 -18.90
N ASN A 76 -6.01 -6.94 -20.12
CA ASN A 76 -4.98 -6.37 -20.99
C ASN A 76 -4.32 -5.14 -20.34
N PHE A 77 -5.11 -4.24 -19.78
CA PHE A 77 -4.60 -3.05 -19.08
C PHE A 77 -3.73 -3.42 -17.86
N LEU A 78 -4.09 -4.47 -17.13
CA LEU A 78 -3.34 -4.98 -15.97
C LEU A 78 -2.13 -5.86 -16.35
N SER A 79 -2.05 -6.34 -17.60
CA SER A 79 -1.01 -7.27 -18.03
C SER A 79 0.42 -6.68 -18.04
N HIS A 80 0.51 -5.35 -18.02
CA HIS A 80 1.74 -4.57 -17.89
C HIS A 80 2.30 -4.54 -16.45
N LEU A 81 1.55 -5.05 -15.47
CA LEU A 81 2.04 -5.20 -14.10
C LEU A 81 2.96 -6.43 -14.02
N HIS A 82 4.23 -6.16 -13.78
CA HIS A 82 5.27 -7.19 -13.63
C HIS A 82 5.78 -7.23 -12.19
N GLU A 83 6.50 -8.31 -11.84
CA GLU A 83 7.21 -8.36 -10.57
C GLU A 83 8.34 -7.32 -10.57
N ALA A 84 8.33 -6.42 -9.58
CA ALA A 84 9.20 -5.26 -9.53
C ALA A 84 10.55 -5.58 -8.86
N ASN A 85 11.29 -6.51 -9.45
CA ASN A 85 12.54 -7.03 -8.90
C ASN A 85 13.63 -5.96 -8.73
N GLU A 86 13.59 -4.87 -9.50
CA GLU A 86 14.54 -3.77 -9.44
C GLU A 86 14.53 -2.98 -8.12
N TYR A 87 13.51 -3.17 -7.27
CA TYR A 87 13.39 -2.54 -5.97
C TYR A 87 13.94 -3.41 -4.82
N HIS A 88 14.23 -4.70 -5.07
CA HIS A 88 14.70 -5.67 -4.07
C HIS A 88 13.79 -5.74 -2.83
N LEU A 89 12.49 -5.64 -3.07
CA LEU A 89 11.43 -5.70 -2.07
C LEU A 89 10.65 -7.01 -2.23
N GLY A 90 10.36 -7.69 -1.12
CA GLY A 90 9.46 -8.85 -1.14
C GLY A 90 9.88 -9.97 -0.21
N TYR A 91 9.23 -11.13 -0.39
CA TYR A 91 9.64 -12.39 0.24
C TYR A 91 10.55 -13.12 -0.72
N SER A 92 11.83 -13.17 -0.38
CA SER A 92 12.82 -13.94 -1.14
C SER A 92 12.37 -15.39 -1.28
N GLY A 93 12.08 -15.82 -2.51
CA GLY A 93 11.80 -17.22 -2.80
C GLY A 93 10.86 -17.48 -3.97
N SER A 94 11.22 -17.03 -5.18
CA SER A 94 11.02 -17.68 -6.49
C SER A 94 10.68 -16.66 -7.59
N ASN A 95 11.65 -16.41 -8.48
CA ASN A 95 11.39 -15.79 -9.79
C ASN A 95 10.34 -16.62 -10.52
N LYS A 96 9.20 -16.03 -10.85
CA LYS A 96 8.19 -16.72 -11.66
C LYS A 96 7.79 -15.84 -12.84
N GLY A 97 7.99 -16.36 -14.05
CA GLY A 97 7.87 -15.63 -15.32
C GLY A 97 6.44 -15.27 -15.74
N LYS A 98 6.22 -15.07 -17.05
CA LYS A 98 4.99 -14.55 -17.68
C LYS A 98 3.66 -15.22 -17.27
N ALA A 99 3.67 -16.49 -16.87
CA ALA A 99 2.47 -17.15 -16.34
C ALA A 99 1.96 -16.51 -15.03
N VAL A 100 2.86 -15.95 -14.21
CA VAL A 100 2.51 -15.27 -12.96
C VAL A 100 1.94 -13.89 -13.20
N SER A 101 2.35 -13.15 -14.24
CA SER A 101 1.74 -11.84 -14.55
C SER A 101 0.27 -11.97 -14.96
N ASN A 102 -0.08 -12.97 -15.78
CA ASN A 102 -1.47 -13.21 -16.17
C ASN A 102 -2.34 -13.61 -14.97
N PHE A 103 -1.82 -14.47 -14.10
CA PHE A 103 -2.50 -14.85 -12.86
C PHE A 103 -2.68 -13.64 -11.93
N ARG A 104 -1.69 -12.75 -11.84
CA ARG A 104 -1.76 -11.52 -11.05
C ARG A 104 -2.79 -10.54 -11.61
N ALA A 105 -2.82 -10.31 -12.92
CA ALA A 105 -3.81 -9.45 -13.56
C ALA A 105 -5.24 -9.95 -13.29
N ALA A 106 -5.47 -11.26 -13.44
CA ALA A 106 -6.75 -11.89 -13.09
C ALA A 106 -7.09 -11.72 -11.61
N THR A 107 -6.12 -11.95 -10.72
CA THR A 107 -6.31 -11.78 -9.27
C THR A 107 -6.73 -10.36 -8.90
N ILE A 108 -6.09 -9.35 -9.48
CA ILE A 108 -6.41 -7.93 -9.23
C ILE A 108 -7.80 -7.60 -9.78
N TYR A 109 -8.06 -7.95 -11.03
CA TYR A 109 -9.35 -7.68 -11.69
C TYR A 109 -10.49 -8.34 -10.94
N ASP A 110 -10.40 -9.65 -10.69
CA ASP A 110 -11.46 -10.42 -10.05
C ASP A 110 -11.65 -9.96 -8.59
N ALA A 111 -10.60 -9.53 -7.89
CA ALA A 111 -10.72 -8.93 -6.56
C ALA A 111 -11.53 -7.62 -6.56
N LEU A 112 -11.29 -6.75 -7.55
CA LEU A 112 -12.06 -5.50 -7.72
C LEU A 112 -13.49 -5.79 -8.18
N GLN A 113 -13.69 -6.72 -9.13
CA GLN A 113 -15.00 -7.10 -9.64
C GLN A 113 -15.89 -7.76 -8.56
N ASN A 114 -15.28 -8.38 -7.55
CA ASN A 114 -16.01 -8.95 -6.41
C ASN A 114 -16.21 -7.94 -5.26
N ASN A 115 -15.71 -6.71 -5.37
CA ASN A 115 -15.84 -5.70 -4.34
C ASN A 115 -17.05 -4.80 -4.58
N LYS A 116 -17.97 -4.73 -3.59
CA LYS A 116 -19.22 -3.98 -3.67
C LYS A 116 -19.05 -2.48 -3.95
N PHE A 117 -17.97 -1.86 -3.47
CA PHE A 117 -17.73 -0.43 -3.71
C PHE A 117 -17.15 -0.19 -5.10
N ALA A 118 -16.22 -1.05 -5.55
CA ALA A 118 -15.58 -0.90 -6.85
C ALA A 118 -16.57 -1.08 -8.01
N VAL A 119 -17.40 -2.13 -8.00
CA VAL A 119 -18.40 -2.36 -9.06
C VAL A 119 -19.51 -1.29 -9.11
N LYS A 120 -19.75 -0.60 -7.99
CA LYS A 120 -20.68 0.54 -7.92
C LYS A 120 -20.02 1.87 -8.32
N GLY A 121 -18.73 1.87 -8.65
CA GLY A 121 -17.99 3.08 -9.00
C GLY A 121 -17.81 4.06 -7.83
N ILE A 122 -17.85 3.58 -6.58
CA ILE A 122 -17.62 4.43 -5.41
C ILE A 122 -16.15 4.88 -5.42
N SER A 123 -15.92 6.19 -5.41
CA SER A 123 -14.58 6.78 -5.57
C SER A 123 -13.56 6.34 -4.52
N ILE A 124 -14.00 5.84 -3.37
CA ILE A 124 -13.12 5.32 -2.31
C ILE A 124 -12.21 4.19 -2.80
N THR A 125 -12.64 3.40 -3.81
CA THR A 125 -11.80 2.34 -4.40
C THR A 125 -10.85 2.86 -5.48
N ASN A 126 -10.81 4.17 -5.73
CA ASN A 126 -9.79 4.80 -6.56
C ASN A 126 -8.55 5.15 -5.74
N GLU A 127 -8.60 5.04 -4.41
CA GLU A 127 -7.48 5.35 -3.54
C GLU A 127 -6.78 4.07 -3.07
N ALA A 128 -5.47 3.98 -3.31
CA ALA A 128 -4.69 2.76 -3.07
C ALA A 128 -4.76 2.25 -1.63
N HIS A 129 -4.81 3.17 -0.66
CA HIS A 129 -4.89 2.83 0.76
C HIS A 129 -6.24 2.18 1.11
N ASN A 130 -7.32 2.67 0.51
CA ASN A 130 -8.65 2.11 0.69
C ASN A 130 -8.84 0.80 -0.06
N VAL A 131 -8.27 0.66 -1.25
CA VAL A 131 -8.21 -0.64 -1.95
C VAL A 131 -7.50 -1.68 -1.08
N LEU A 132 -6.34 -1.33 -0.51
CA LEU A 132 -5.59 -2.21 0.37
C LEU A 132 -6.35 -2.55 1.66
N LEU A 133 -7.25 -1.69 2.14
CA LEU A 133 -8.09 -1.94 3.31
C LEU A 133 -9.33 -2.79 2.99
N LEU A 134 -10.03 -2.52 1.89
CA LEU A 134 -11.39 -2.99 1.67
C LEU A 134 -11.49 -4.12 0.62
N VAL A 135 -10.52 -4.24 -0.28
CA VAL A 135 -10.60 -5.17 -1.41
C VAL A 135 -9.91 -6.50 -1.06
N LYS A 136 -10.70 -7.52 -0.71
CA LYS A 136 -10.20 -8.89 -0.47
C LYS A 136 -9.52 -9.41 -1.75
N GLY A 137 -8.37 -10.06 -1.59
CA GLY A 137 -7.55 -10.54 -2.70
C GLY A 137 -6.39 -9.59 -3.05
N ILE A 138 -6.49 -8.30 -2.72
CA ILE A 138 -5.38 -7.35 -2.89
C ILE A 138 -4.65 -7.18 -1.56
N GLY A 139 -3.51 -7.86 -1.42
CA GLY A 139 -2.61 -7.72 -0.27
C GLY A 139 -1.57 -6.61 -0.45
N GLN A 140 -0.70 -6.45 0.55
CA GLN A 140 0.41 -5.48 0.50
C GLN A 140 1.39 -5.77 -0.63
N ASP A 141 1.69 -7.05 -0.90
CA ASP A 141 2.59 -7.45 -1.99
C ASP A 141 2.05 -6.94 -3.34
N ILE A 142 0.81 -7.31 -3.66
CA ILE A 142 0.13 -6.92 -4.89
C ILE A 142 0.03 -5.39 -5.01
N MET A 143 -0.36 -4.69 -3.94
CA MET A 143 -0.46 -3.23 -3.97
C MET A 143 0.91 -2.56 -4.14
N SER A 144 1.96 -3.07 -3.48
CA SER A 144 3.33 -2.61 -3.64
C SER A 144 3.81 -2.78 -5.07
N ASP A 145 3.52 -3.93 -5.69
CA ASP A 145 3.85 -4.19 -7.08
C ASP A 145 3.10 -3.26 -8.04
N ILE A 146 1.80 -3.02 -7.80
CA ILE A 146 1.02 -2.04 -8.57
C ILE A 146 1.70 -0.66 -8.49
N LEU A 147 2.00 -0.18 -7.29
CA LEU A 147 2.67 1.10 -7.07
C LEU A 147 4.02 1.17 -7.78
N ALA A 148 4.84 0.12 -7.66
CA ALA A 148 6.18 0.04 -8.24
C ALA A 148 6.17 0.09 -9.77
N ASN A 149 5.18 -0.53 -10.42
CA ASN A 149 5.05 -0.50 -11.89
C ASN A 149 4.42 0.81 -12.37
N VAL A 150 3.33 1.25 -11.74
CA VAL A 150 2.57 2.44 -12.14
C VAL A 150 3.41 3.72 -12.01
N CYS A 151 4.22 3.82 -10.95
CA CYS A 151 5.03 4.99 -10.64
C CYS A 151 6.52 4.79 -10.94
N ARG A 152 6.86 3.80 -11.79
CA ARG A 152 8.26 3.40 -12.06
C ARG A 152 9.12 4.56 -12.54
N ASP A 153 8.56 5.43 -13.38
CA ASP A 153 9.22 6.63 -13.89
C ASP A 153 9.55 7.64 -12.78
N ILE A 154 8.62 7.87 -11.85
CA ILE A 154 8.81 8.78 -10.71
C ILE A 154 9.94 8.27 -9.82
N PHE A 155 9.98 6.96 -9.54
CA PHE A 155 11.02 6.36 -8.73
C PHE A 155 12.37 6.28 -9.46
N ALA A 156 12.37 6.09 -10.77
CA ALA A 156 13.59 6.15 -11.58
C ALA A 156 14.21 7.56 -11.55
N ASP A 157 13.39 8.59 -11.69
CA ASP A 157 13.86 9.99 -11.66
C ASP A 157 14.41 10.35 -10.26
N TYR A 158 13.74 9.89 -9.19
CA TYR A 158 14.27 9.98 -7.82
C TYR A 158 15.61 9.27 -7.67
N THR A 159 15.73 8.06 -8.19
CA THR A 159 16.97 7.27 -8.11
C THR A 159 18.11 8.00 -8.81
N LYS A 160 17.85 8.59 -9.99
CA LYS A 160 18.85 9.39 -10.70
C LYS A 160 19.33 10.59 -9.86
N GLN A 161 18.42 11.29 -9.18
CA GLN A 161 18.78 12.40 -8.29
C GLN A 161 19.66 11.92 -7.11
N VAL A 162 19.36 10.76 -6.53
CA VAL A 162 20.21 10.15 -5.49
C VAL A 162 21.58 9.80 -6.05
N CYS A 163 21.66 9.22 -7.25
CA CYS A 163 22.92 8.90 -7.88
C CYS A 163 23.76 10.15 -8.17
N ASP A 164 23.14 11.23 -8.66
CA ASP A 164 23.83 12.49 -8.92
C ASP A 164 24.38 13.11 -7.63
N LYS A 165 23.57 13.11 -6.56
CA LYS A 165 23.96 13.61 -5.23
C LYS A 165 25.19 12.88 -4.68
N TYR A 166 25.29 11.57 -4.91
CA TYR A 166 26.36 10.74 -4.35
C TYR A 166 27.39 10.28 -5.39
N SER A 167 27.41 10.87 -6.57
CA SER A 167 28.35 10.54 -7.66
C SER A 167 28.38 9.04 -8.03
N VAL A 168 27.21 8.39 -8.00
CA VAL A 168 27.04 6.98 -8.40
C VAL A 168 26.87 6.88 -9.91
N SER A 169 27.67 6.01 -10.55
CA SER A 169 27.57 5.78 -11.99
C SER A 169 26.21 5.19 -12.39
N THR A 170 25.64 5.73 -13.47
CA THR A 170 24.36 5.29 -14.03
C THR A 170 24.50 4.88 -15.49
N TYR A 171 23.61 4.00 -15.94
CA TYR A 171 23.56 3.49 -17.31
C TYR A 171 22.16 3.66 -17.90
N SER A 172 22.06 3.71 -19.22
CA SER A 172 20.76 3.85 -19.89
C SER A 172 19.97 2.54 -19.83
N PHE A 173 18.72 2.65 -19.38
CA PHE A 173 17.75 1.56 -19.38
C PHE A 173 16.40 2.04 -19.90
N LYS A 174 15.70 1.15 -20.61
CA LYS A 174 14.29 1.34 -20.93
C LYS A 174 13.40 0.85 -19.79
N ILE A 175 12.42 1.65 -19.42
CA ILE A 175 11.40 1.32 -18.41
C ILE A 175 10.01 1.55 -18.98
N GLU A 176 9.04 0.76 -18.52
CA GLU A 176 7.61 0.96 -18.78
C GLU A 176 6.95 1.54 -17.52
N TYR A 177 6.02 2.46 -17.70
CA TYR A 177 5.29 3.14 -16.63
C TYR A 177 3.88 3.52 -17.11
N PHE A 178 2.98 3.82 -16.18
CA PHE A 178 1.67 4.35 -16.53
C PHE A 178 1.76 5.87 -16.66
N ASP A 179 1.47 6.41 -17.83
CA ASP A 179 1.44 7.85 -18.07
C ASP A 179 0.05 8.43 -17.79
N ALA A 180 0.01 9.27 -16.74
CA ALA A 180 -1.17 10.02 -16.30
C ALA A 180 -1.78 10.91 -17.39
N SER A 181 -0.95 11.51 -18.26
CA SER A 181 -1.42 12.47 -19.26
C SER A 181 -2.14 11.79 -20.41
N THR A 182 -1.63 10.64 -20.86
CA THR A 182 -2.22 9.85 -21.95
C THR A 182 -3.14 8.73 -21.46
N ASN A 183 -3.18 8.49 -20.14
CA ASN A 183 -3.94 7.40 -19.52
C ASN A 183 -3.57 6.01 -20.08
N LYS A 184 -2.30 5.81 -20.43
CA LYS A 184 -1.79 4.60 -21.11
C LYS A 184 -0.44 4.18 -20.54
N TRP A 185 -0.11 2.91 -20.72
CA TRP A 185 1.26 2.43 -20.51
C TRP A 185 2.18 3.00 -21.59
N GLN A 186 3.31 3.55 -21.17
CA GLN A 186 4.33 4.16 -22.03
C GLN A 186 5.71 3.64 -21.65
N THR A 187 6.66 3.77 -22.57
CA THR A 187 8.06 3.46 -22.30
C THR A 187 8.94 4.70 -22.40
N LYS A 188 9.88 4.86 -21.47
CA LYS A 188 10.91 5.91 -21.55
C LYS A 188 12.30 5.34 -21.28
N GLU A 189 13.32 6.06 -21.77
CA GLU A 189 14.70 5.84 -21.34
C GLU A 189 14.96 6.57 -20.02
N CYS A 190 15.78 5.98 -19.16
CA CYS A 190 16.19 6.53 -17.88
C CYS A 190 17.63 6.12 -17.57
N SER A 191 18.28 6.87 -16.69
CA SER A 191 19.63 6.57 -16.21
C SER A 191 19.56 6.01 -14.80
N LEU A 192 19.95 4.75 -14.62
CA LEU A 192 19.87 4.05 -13.33
C LEU A 192 21.20 3.41 -12.93
N PRO A 193 21.47 3.27 -11.62
CA PRO A 193 22.58 2.46 -11.14
C PRO A 193 22.29 0.99 -11.44
N MET A 194 23.34 0.17 -11.50
CA MET A 194 23.21 -1.28 -11.69
C MET A 194 24.12 -2.06 -10.77
N PHE A 195 23.71 -3.29 -10.47
CA PHE A 195 24.51 -4.28 -9.76
C PHE A 195 24.38 -5.62 -10.46
N ASN A 196 25.50 -6.27 -10.77
CA ASN A 196 25.55 -7.54 -11.53
C ASN A 196 24.72 -7.50 -12.84
N GLY A 197 24.79 -6.39 -13.57
CA GLY A 197 24.07 -6.19 -14.84
C GLY A 197 22.56 -5.96 -14.70
N LYS A 198 22.03 -5.84 -13.48
CA LYS A 198 20.62 -5.53 -13.22
C LYS A 198 20.46 -4.09 -12.72
N LYS A 199 19.51 -3.36 -13.29
CA LYS A 199 19.15 -2.01 -12.84
C LYS A 199 18.58 -2.03 -11.42
N ILE A 200 18.83 -0.96 -10.68
CA ILE A 200 18.32 -0.74 -9.32
C ILE A 200 17.47 0.52 -9.32
N ILE A 201 16.31 0.45 -8.65
CA ILE A 201 15.47 1.62 -8.37
C ILE A 201 15.34 1.77 -6.85
N LEU A 202 15.66 2.96 -6.35
CA LEU A 202 15.54 3.34 -4.96
C LEU A 202 14.19 4.00 -4.68
N LEU A 203 13.79 3.95 -3.42
CA LEU A 203 12.58 4.60 -2.93
C LEU A 203 12.94 5.61 -1.85
N PRO A 204 12.18 6.69 -1.68
CA PRO A 204 12.22 7.48 -0.45
C PRO A 204 11.90 6.60 0.76
N ARG A 205 12.64 6.76 1.86
CA ARG A 205 12.41 6.02 3.11
C ARG A 205 10.96 6.11 3.58
N LYS A 206 10.38 7.32 3.47
CA LYS A 206 9.00 7.66 3.83
C LYS A 206 7.91 6.84 3.13
N LEU A 207 8.24 6.05 2.11
CA LEU A 207 7.26 5.21 1.40
C LEU A 207 7.34 3.73 1.74
N ALA A 208 8.42 3.28 2.39
CA ALA A 208 8.64 1.88 2.68
C ALA A 208 8.08 1.51 4.06
N CYS A 209 7.40 0.37 4.15
CA CYS A 209 6.93 -0.18 5.44
C CYS A 209 7.22 -1.69 5.55
N SER A 210 7.40 -2.18 6.77
CA SER A 210 7.62 -3.62 7.05
C SER A 210 6.40 -4.32 7.65
N GLY A 211 5.44 -3.56 8.19
CA GLY A 211 4.27 -4.08 8.91
C GLY A 211 3.08 -4.42 8.01
N ARG A 212 2.26 -5.40 8.43
CA ARG A 212 1.03 -5.89 7.75
C ARG A 212 -0.27 -5.55 8.48
N ALA A 213 -0.22 -4.63 9.45
CA ALA A 213 -1.25 -4.53 10.48
C ALA A 213 -2.49 -3.68 10.11
N TYR A 214 -2.57 -3.11 8.90
CA TYR A 214 -3.57 -2.06 8.61
C TYR A 214 -5.03 -2.50 8.80
N HIS A 215 -5.39 -3.70 8.35
CA HIS A 215 -6.72 -4.29 8.58
C HIS A 215 -7.06 -4.42 10.08
N SER A 216 -6.10 -4.93 10.86
CA SER A 216 -6.27 -5.13 12.29
C SER A 216 -6.35 -3.79 13.03
N LEU A 217 -5.57 -2.81 12.58
CA LEU A 217 -5.56 -1.46 13.12
C LEU A 217 -6.89 -0.74 12.86
N TYR A 218 -7.50 -0.92 11.69
CA TYR A 218 -8.83 -0.36 11.40
C TYR A 218 -9.92 -0.99 12.29
N ASN A 219 -9.90 -2.30 12.49
CA ASN A 219 -10.83 -2.96 13.42
C ASN A 219 -10.68 -2.41 14.84
N TRP A 220 -9.43 -2.26 15.31
CA TRP A 220 -9.15 -1.68 16.62
C TRP A 220 -9.65 -0.23 16.72
N PHE A 221 -9.42 0.57 15.67
CA PHE A 221 -9.90 1.95 15.58
C PHE A 221 -11.43 2.03 15.68
N ILE A 222 -12.15 1.19 14.93
CA ILE A 222 -13.62 1.12 15.00
C ILE A 222 -14.11 0.68 16.38
N ALA A 223 -13.48 -0.35 16.96
CA ALA A 223 -13.84 -0.84 18.29
C ALA A 223 -13.67 0.23 19.37
N SER A 224 -12.54 0.96 19.34
CA SER A 224 -12.20 1.98 20.34
C SER A 224 -12.93 3.31 20.18
N ASN A 225 -13.18 3.77 18.95
CA ASN A 225 -13.69 5.12 18.70
C ASN A 225 -15.18 5.16 18.36
N TYR A 226 -15.77 4.04 17.94
CA TYR A 226 -17.17 4.00 17.51
C TYR A 226 -17.97 3.01 18.35
N ILE A 227 -17.64 1.71 18.30
CA ILE A 227 -18.44 0.69 19.00
C ILE A 227 -18.44 0.93 20.51
N ALA A 228 -17.28 1.24 21.11
CA ALA A 228 -17.21 1.59 22.52
C ALA A 228 -18.14 2.76 22.91
N ARG A 229 -18.25 3.79 22.06
CA ARG A 229 -19.14 4.93 22.30
C ARG A 229 -20.61 4.55 22.17
N ASP A 230 -20.95 3.78 21.13
CA ASP A 230 -22.31 3.26 20.93
C ASP A 230 -22.78 2.45 22.17
N LEU A 231 -21.91 1.58 22.69
CA LEU A 231 -22.23 0.74 23.86
C LEU A 231 -22.41 1.56 25.13
N LEU A 232 -21.50 2.52 25.39
CA LEU A 232 -21.59 3.42 26.55
C LEU A 232 -22.85 4.29 26.52
N ASN A 233 -23.30 4.70 25.34
CA ASN A 233 -24.43 5.62 25.20
C ASN A 233 -25.81 4.92 25.25
N PHE A 234 -25.93 3.66 24.81
CA PHE A 234 -27.27 3.10 24.52
C PHE A 234 -27.51 1.63 24.93
N LYS A 235 -26.52 0.86 25.40
CA LYS A 235 -26.68 -0.59 25.65
C LYS A 235 -25.96 -1.08 26.91
N LEU A 236 -26.25 -0.47 28.05
CA LEU A 236 -25.50 -0.69 29.29
C LEU A 236 -25.60 -2.13 29.85
N ASN A 237 -26.81 -2.69 30.00
CA ASN A 237 -26.99 -3.95 30.75
C ASN A 237 -26.44 -5.18 30.02
N GLU A 238 -26.81 -5.41 28.75
CA GLU A 238 -26.29 -6.52 27.93
C GLU A 238 -24.76 -6.46 27.79
N SER A 239 -24.20 -5.25 27.74
CA SER A 239 -22.75 -5.04 27.60
C SER A 239 -21.97 -5.27 28.89
N LEU A 240 -22.58 -5.07 30.06
CA LEU A 240 -21.97 -5.38 31.36
C LEU A 240 -21.92 -6.91 31.58
N GLU A 241 -23.01 -7.63 31.29
CA GLU A 241 -23.06 -9.09 31.40
C GLU A 241 -22.07 -9.77 30.45
N SER A 242 -22.00 -9.28 29.21
CA SER A 242 -21.01 -9.75 28.23
C SER A 242 -19.59 -9.28 28.55
N GLY A 243 -19.36 -8.46 29.58
CA GLY A 243 -18.06 -7.90 29.99
C GLY A 243 -17.40 -6.98 28.96
N LEU A 244 -18.18 -6.47 28.00
CA LEU A 244 -17.75 -5.46 27.03
C LEU A 244 -17.61 -4.08 27.69
N LEU A 245 -18.39 -3.84 28.74
CA LEU A 245 -18.26 -2.71 29.66
C LEU A 245 -17.87 -3.22 31.05
N HIS A 246 -17.18 -2.38 31.81
CA HIS A 246 -16.78 -2.65 33.19
C HIS A 246 -17.17 -1.46 34.07
N LYS A 247 -17.88 -1.73 35.17
CA LYS A 247 -18.21 -0.72 36.18
C LYS A 247 -17.13 -0.72 37.26
N LEU A 248 -16.53 0.43 37.52
CA LEU A 248 -15.55 0.65 38.58
C LEU A 248 -16.24 0.84 39.93
N GLU A 249 -15.45 0.78 41.02
CA GLU A 249 -15.93 0.96 42.40
C GLU A 249 -16.61 2.32 42.61
N ASP A 250 -16.13 3.36 41.94
CA ASP A 250 -16.70 4.72 41.96
C ASP A 250 -17.98 4.88 41.13
N GLY A 251 -18.45 3.80 40.48
CA GLY A 251 -19.63 3.79 39.62
C GLY A 251 -19.37 4.16 38.16
N THR A 252 -18.16 4.61 37.80
CA THR A 252 -17.78 4.95 36.42
C THR A 252 -17.80 3.70 35.55
N ILE A 253 -18.36 3.81 34.34
CA ILE A 253 -18.40 2.72 33.37
C ILE A 253 -17.34 2.94 32.29
N ARG A 254 -16.51 1.92 32.05
CA ARG A 254 -15.45 1.93 31.02
C ARG A 254 -15.65 0.83 30.00
N ALA A 255 -15.35 1.14 28.74
CA ALA A 255 -15.39 0.17 27.66
C ALA A 255 -14.10 -0.68 27.61
N VAL A 256 -14.26 -1.99 27.48
CA VAL A 256 -13.14 -2.94 27.37
C VAL A 256 -12.81 -3.16 25.88
N VAL A 257 -12.07 -2.22 25.29
CA VAL A 257 -11.76 -2.18 23.84
C VAL A 257 -11.23 -3.51 23.30
N LYS A 258 -10.38 -4.21 24.07
CA LYS A 258 -9.84 -5.51 23.66
C LYS A 258 -10.93 -6.56 23.44
N LYS A 259 -11.92 -6.61 24.34
CA LYS A 259 -13.06 -7.54 24.24
C LYS A 259 -14.00 -7.13 23.12
N ILE A 260 -14.30 -5.84 23.01
CA ILE A 260 -15.08 -5.26 21.90
C ILE A 260 -14.46 -5.62 20.56
N ASN A 261 -13.15 -5.40 20.38
CA ASN A 261 -12.45 -5.78 19.17
C ASN A 261 -12.49 -7.30 18.95
N GLY A 262 -12.34 -8.12 19.99
CA GLY A 262 -12.49 -9.58 19.88
C GLY A 262 -13.88 -10.02 19.38
N THR A 263 -14.94 -9.39 19.89
CA THR A 263 -16.34 -9.73 19.58
C THR A 263 -16.79 -9.20 18.22
N TYR A 264 -16.43 -7.97 17.87
CA TYR A 264 -16.95 -7.28 16.68
C TYR A 264 -15.97 -7.22 15.51
N ARG A 265 -14.73 -7.71 15.65
CA ARG A 265 -13.75 -7.67 14.55
C ARG A 265 -14.31 -8.36 13.31
N LYS A 266 -14.17 -7.67 12.19
CA LYS A 266 -14.60 -8.14 10.88
C LYS A 266 -13.42 -8.61 10.03
N PRO A 267 -13.61 -9.65 9.19
CA PRO A 267 -12.67 -10.00 8.13
C PRO A 267 -12.67 -8.91 7.04
N LYS A 268 -11.65 -8.90 6.18
CA LYS A 268 -11.38 -7.81 5.22
C LYS A 268 -12.58 -7.46 4.34
N GLN A 269 -13.25 -8.47 3.79
CA GLN A 269 -14.41 -8.31 2.90
C GLN A 269 -15.62 -7.65 3.57
N GLU A 270 -15.72 -7.73 4.91
CA GLU A 270 -16.84 -7.19 5.67
C GLU A 270 -16.56 -5.80 6.26
N LEU A 271 -15.32 -5.28 6.14
CA LEU A 271 -15.00 -3.94 6.63
C LEU A 271 -15.87 -2.84 6.00
N ILE A 272 -16.36 -3.09 4.79
CA ILE A 272 -17.34 -2.23 4.11
C ILE A 272 -18.56 -1.95 5.00
N ASP A 273 -19.01 -2.91 5.81
CA ASP A 273 -20.14 -2.73 6.72
C ASP A 273 -19.84 -1.66 7.79
N PHE A 274 -18.60 -1.60 8.27
CA PHE A 274 -18.16 -0.54 9.18
C PHE A 274 -18.09 0.81 8.49
N VAL A 275 -17.64 0.86 7.24
CA VAL A 275 -17.61 2.11 6.47
C VAL A 275 -19.03 2.66 6.28
N ILE A 276 -19.98 1.79 5.94
CA ILE A 276 -21.39 2.16 5.75
C ILE A 276 -22.02 2.61 7.08
N ARG A 277 -21.82 1.83 8.15
CA ARG A 277 -22.41 2.13 9.47
C ARG A 277 -21.81 3.39 10.10
N TYR A 278 -20.50 3.55 9.99
CA TYR A 278 -19.74 4.64 10.57
C TYR A 278 -19.20 5.54 9.47
N ASN A 279 -20.09 6.34 8.89
CA ASN A 279 -19.74 7.25 7.81
C ASN A 279 -18.60 8.21 8.23
N GLY A 280 -17.65 8.44 7.32
CA GLY A 280 -16.42 9.21 7.58
C GLY A 280 -15.38 8.50 8.45
N SER A 281 -15.57 7.23 8.82
CA SER A 281 -14.59 6.48 9.62
C SER A 281 -13.26 6.25 8.91
N ILE A 282 -13.25 6.13 7.58
CA ILE A 282 -12.01 5.96 6.81
C ILE A 282 -11.14 7.21 6.87
N ASP A 283 -11.71 8.40 6.69
CA ASP A 283 -10.95 9.66 6.74
C ASP A 283 -10.37 9.90 8.13
N ARG A 284 -11.16 9.63 9.18
CA ARG A 284 -10.67 9.70 10.56
C ARG A 284 -9.62 8.64 10.86
N PHE A 285 -9.78 7.45 10.30
CA PHE A 285 -8.80 6.39 10.44
C PHE A 285 -7.47 6.73 9.77
N LEU A 286 -7.49 7.37 8.60
CA LEU A 286 -6.28 7.81 7.92
C LEU A 286 -5.46 8.74 8.84
N ASN A 287 -6.11 9.72 9.48
CA ASN A 287 -5.45 10.58 10.46
C ASN A 287 -4.96 9.79 11.68
N TYR A 288 -5.78 8.89 12.24
CA TYR A 288 -5.37 8.02 13.35
C TYR A 288 -4.14 7.16 13.01
N SER A 289 -4.01 6.72 11.76
CA SER A 289 -2.92 5.87 11.32
C SER A 289 -1.56 6.58 11.29
N LYS A 290 -1.52 7.93 11.22
CA LYS A 290 -0.27 8.71 11.24
C LYS A 290 0.56 8.44 12.48
N ASP A 291 -0.09 8.32 13.64
CA ASP A 291 0.58 8.14 14.92
C ASP A 291 0.78 6.66 15.29
N ASN A 292 0.19 5.74 14.50
CA ASN A 292 0.06 4.33 14.87
C ASN A 292 0.56 3.36 13.77
N TYR A 293 1.12 3.88 12.67
CA TYR A 293 1.64 3.10 11.56
C TYR A 293 2.99 3.66 11.08
N PHE A 294 4.05 2.88 11.23
CA PHE A 294 5.43 3.36 11.10
C PHE A 294 6.11 2.95 9.78
N GLU A 295 7.10 3.76 9.40
CA GLU A 295 8.03 3.51 8.31
C GLU A 295 8.89 2.26 8.58
N ALA A 296 9.45 1.68 7.53
CA ALA A 296 10.44 0.61 7.65
C ALA A 296 11.78 1.18 8.15
N SER A 297 12.38 0.50 9.13
CA SER A 297 13.73 0.78 9.62
C SER A 297 14.82 0.41 8.61
#